data_AF-A0A409V850-F1
#
_entry.id   AF-A0A409V850-F1
#
_cell.length_a   1.000
_cell.length_b   1.000
_cell.length_c   1.000
_cell.angle_alpha   90.00
_cell.angle_beta   90.00
_cell.angle_gamma   90.00
#
_symmetry.space_group_name_H-M   'P 1'
#
loop_
_entity.id
_entity.type
_entity.pdbx_description
1 polymer ?
#
loop_
_entity_poly.entity_id
_entity_poly.type
_entity_poly.pdbx_seq_one_letter_code
_entity_poly.pdbx_strand_id
1 'polypeptide(L)'
;MKGQVNKGMDTSSVFTIESSASNWRESRETLTTDTHTPVQMSRRNSFSSAMESGSIFSGSIGSVPSKASAALSTDALLLKQKTEDIEGQSTERESWDNKVQYLLAVVGFAVGLGNVWRFPYLAQKNGGGAFLIPYVIMLAIEGIPLFYLELAVGQRLRKGAIGAWNEVSPFLGGIGIACCFVSFWVALYYNTIIAWCLYYLVLSFRATLPWAACPDPVPKECNMSSPTTYFWYRKTLDISSSVEETGNLNWWILVSLF
;
A
#
# COMPACT_ATOMS: atom_id res chain seq x y z
N MET A 1 -7.29 -35.36 43.17
CA MET A 1 -6.09 -35.59 42.32
C MET A 1 -6.10 -34.56 41.20
N LYS A 2 -4.94 -33.91 41.00
CA LYS A 2 -4.56 -32.83 40.07
C LYS A 2 -5.36 -32.86 38.73
N GLY A 3 -5.91 -31.78 38.19
CA GLY A 3 -5.32 -30.45 37.96
C GLY A 3 -4.77 -30.39 36.53
N GLN A 4 -5.55 -29.95 35.55
CA GLN A 4 -5.08 -29.57 34.22
C GLN A 4 -5.72 -28.24 33.81
N VAL A 5 -4.84 -27.25 33.71
CA VAL A 5 -5.04 -25.83 33.46
C VAL A 5 -4.73 -25.55 31.98
N ASN A 6 -5.51 -24.64 31.38
CA ASN A 6 -5.26 -23.83 30.17
C ASN A 6 -4.25 -24.32 29.12
N LYS A 7 -4.72 -24.36 27.87
CA LYS A 7 -4.01 -23.73 26.74
C LYS A 7 -5.01 -22.93 25.91
N GLY A 8 -4.88 -21.61 25.97
CA GLY A 8 -5.52 -20.69 25.03
C GLY A 8 -4.96 -20.91 23.64
N MET A 9 -5.82 -20.73 22.64
CA MET A 9 -5.48 -20.90 21.24
C MET A 9 -4.47 -19.82 20.82
N ASP A 10 -3.31 -20.29 20.39
CA ASP A 10 -2.14 -19.51 20.03
C ASP A 10 -2.41 -18.53 18.89
N THR A 11 -2.02 -17.27 19.09
CA THR A 11 -1.88 -16.19 18.09
C THR A 11 -0.76 -16.43 17.06
N SER A 12 -0.30 -17.68 16.91
CA SER A 12 0.91 -18.06 16.17
C SER A 12 0.75 -18.09 14.66
N SER A 13 -0.48 -18.09 14.12
CA SER A 13 -0.71 -18.13 12.66
C SER A 13 -0.39 -16.81 11.95
N VAL A 14 -0.31 -15.69 12.67
CA VAL A 14 0.12 -14.39 12.13
C VAL A 14 1.65 -14.23 12.18
N PHE A 15 2.35 -15.01 12.99
CA PHE A 15 3.81 -14.95 13.17
C PHE A 15 4.61 -15.75 12.13
N THR A 16 3.97 -16.65 11.38
CA THR A 16 4.67 -17.47 10.38
C THR A 16 5.17 -16.67 9.17
N ILE A 17 4.56 -15.52 8.87
CA ILE A 17 5.04 -14.65 7.77
C ILE A 17 6.27 -13.84 8.21
N GLU A 18 6.41 -13.55 9.51
CA GLU A 18 7.54 -12.78 10.05
C GLU A 18 8.81 -13.67 10.21
N SER A 19 8.65 -14.99 10.37
CA SER A 19 9.76 -15.95 10.47
C SER A 19 10.47 -16.23 9.14
N SER A 20 9.83 -15.99 7.99
CA SER A 20 10.47 -16.16 6.67
C SER A 20 11.38 -14.98 6.32
N ALA A 21 11.15 -13.78 6.91
CA ALA A 21 11.95 -12.58 6.63
C ALA A 21 13.29 -12.57 7.38
N SER A 22 13.41 -13.23 8.54
CA SER A 22 14.65 -13.33 9.31
C SER A 22 15.67 -14.26 8.64
N ASN A 23 15.24 -15.38 8.04
CA ASN A 23 16.13 -16.34 7.37
C ASN A 23 16.83 -15.77 6.12
N TRP A 24 16.20 -14.83 5.42
CA TRP A 24 16.81 -14.13 4.27
C TRP A 24 17.84 -13.06 4.66
N ARG A 25 17.81 -12.56 5.90
CA ARG A 25 18.78 -11.57 6.39
C ARG A 25 20.09 -12.24 6.82
N GLU A 26 20.00 -13.44 7.41
CA GLU A 26 21.17 -14.22 7.86
C GLU A 26 21.95 -14.86 6.70
N SER A 27 21.28 -15.20 5.60
CA SER A 27 21.95 -15.75 4.40
C SER A 27 22.70 -14.69 3.57
N ARG A 28 22.49 -13.40 3.85
CA ARG A 28 23.12 -12.28 3.11
C ARG A 28 24.41 -11.80 3.76
N GLU A 29 24.59 -12.05 5.06
CA GLU A 29 25.80 -11.64 5.80
C GLU A 29 26.96 -12.63 5.60
N THR A 30 26.68 -13.91 5.36
CA THR A 30 27.72 -14.95 5.14
C THR A 30 28.38 -14.92 3.76
N LEU A 31 27.83 -14.19 2.78
CA LEU A 31 28.42 -14.09 1.43
C LEU A 31 29.34 -12.88 1.22
N THR A 32 29.55 -12.02 2.22
CA THR A 32 30.34 -10.78 2.05
C THR A 32 31.73 -10.79 2.70
N THR A 33 32.12 -11.90 3.35
CA THR A 33 33.37 -11.98 4.13
C THR A 33 34.55 -12.71 3.48
N ASP A 34 34.50 -13.13 2.21
CA ASP A 34 35.67 -13.74 1.57
C ASP A 34 35.81 -13.33 0.10
N THR A 35 36.54 -12.24 -0.16
CA THR A 35 37.68 -12.20 -1.11
C THR A 35 38.17 -10.75 -1.31
N HIS A 36 39.27 -10.41 -0.64
CA HIS A 36 40.14 -9.30 -1.01
C HIS A 36 41.02 -9.70 -2.20
N THR A 37 40.94 -9.01 -3.34
CA THR A 37 42.11 -8.55 -4.11
C THR A 37 41.71 -7.39 -5.05
N PRO A 38 42.62 -6.43 -5.36
CA PRO A 38 42.25 -5.15 -5.97
C PRO A 38 42.49 -5.12 -7.49
N VAL A 39 41.57 -4.50 -8.23
CA VAL A 39 41.84 -3.95 -9.57
C VAL A 39 41.30 -2.53 -9.62
N GLN A 40 42.23 -1.58 -9.75
CA GLN A 40 41.97 -0.17 -10.06
C GLN A 40 41.28 -0.03 -11.42
N MET A 41 40.38 0.95 -11.59
CA MET A 41 40.53 2.02 -12.60
C MET A 41 39.27 2.91 -12.73
N SER A 42 39.55 4.21 -12.89
CA SER A 42 38.72 5.26 -13.52
C SER A 42 37.64 5.97 -12.70
N ARG A 43 38.14 6.97 -11.97
CA ARG A 43 37.46 8.15 -11.44
C ARG A 43 36.84 8.98 -12.59
N ARG A 44 35.55 9.31 -12.51
CA ARG A 44 35.02 10.53 -13.13
C ARG A 44 33.89 11.14 -12.31
N ASN A 45 34.27 12.09 -11.46
CA ASN A 45 33.39 13.12 -10.92
C ASN A 45 32.89 13.97 -12.10
N SER A 46 31.59 14.21 -12.21
CA SER A 46 31.01 15.54 -12.52
C SER A 46 29.50 15.38 -12.71
N PHE A 47 28.72 15.73 -11.69
CA PHE A 47 27.32 16.10 -11.89
C PHE A 47 26.94 17.21 -10.90
N SER A 48 27.64 18.33 -11.05
CA SER A 48 27.25 19.62 -10.49
C SER A 48 27.80 20.69 -11.44
N SER A 49 27.02 21.00 -12.47
CA SER A 49 27.05 22.23 -13.29
C SER A 49 26.29 21.98 -14.60
N ALA A 50 24.98 22.18 -14.58
CA ALA A 50 24.16 22.51 -15.75
C ALA A 50 22.74 22.85 -15.27
N MET A 51 22.63 23.87 -14.42
CA MET A 51 21.37 24.54 -14.14
C MET A 51 21.62 26.04 -14.21
N GLU A 52 21.93 26.52 -15.42
CA GLU A 52 21.89 27.95 -15.74
C GLU A 52 21.71 28.13 -17.25
N SER A 53 20.62 28.83 -17.59
CA SER A 53 20.41 29.61 -18.82
C SER A 53 20.04 28.89 -20.12
N GLY A 54 18.99 29.41 -20.78
CA GLY A 54 19.05 29.64 -22.23
C GLY A 54 17.96 29.01 -23.09
N SER A 55 16.85 29.72 -23.17
CA SER A 55 15.94 29.89 -24.32
C SER A 55 16.47 29.56 -25.75
N ILE A 56 15.54 29.06 -26.57
CA ILE A 56 15.34 29.31 -28.02
C ILE A 56 16.38 28.75 -29.00
N PHE A 57 15.93 27.84 -29.88
CA PHE A 57 16.42 27.79 -31.26
C PHE A 57 15.28 27.46 -32.24
N SER A 58 14.94 28.48 -33.04
CA SER A 58 14.18 28.39 -34.27
C SER A 58 15.13 27.98 -35.41
N GLY A 59 14.71 27.09 -36.29
CA GLY A 59 15.47 26.69 -37.48
C GLY A 59 14.56 26.14 -38.56
N SER A 60 14.15 27.00 -39.49
CA SER A 60 13.55 26.65 -40.77
C SER A 60 14.64 26.39 -41.82
N ILE A 61 14.40 25.47 -42.75
CA ILE A 61 14.53 25.60 -44.22
C ILE A 61 14.78 24.22 -44.86
N GLY A 62 13.95 23.86 -45.85
CA GLY A 62 14.21 22.77 -46.79
C GLY A 62 13.02 22.51 -47.73
N SER A 63 13.12 22.97 -48.97
CA SER A 63 12.08 23.11 -50.01
C SER A 63 11.93 21.93 -51.00
N VAL A 64 10.67 21.50 -51.27
CA VAL A 64 9.91 21.34 -52.57
C VAL A 64 10.67 20.73 -53.80
N PRO A 65 10.15 19.72 -54.60
CA PRO A 65 8.98 19.94 -55.46
C PRO A 65 8.02 18.79 -55.90
N SER A 66 6.79 19.27 -56.14
CA SER A 66 5.69 18.90 -57.05
C SER A 66 5.89 17.84 -58.16
N LYS A 67 4.97 16.85 -58.21
CA LYS A 67 3.96 16.57 -59.27
C LYS A 67 3.62 15.07 -59.35
N ALA A 68 2.44 14.67 -58.87
CA ALA A 68 1.63 13.58 -59.46
C ALA A 68 0.26 13.44 -58.75
N SER A 69 -0.79 13.52 -59.56
CA SER A 69 -2.09 12.87 -59.41
C SER A 69 -3.01 13.24 -58.22
N ALA A 70 -4.08 13.94 -58.59
CA ALA A 70 -5.18 14.42 -57.77
C ALA A 70 -6.15 13.32 -57.27
N ALA A 71 -5.64 12.35 -56.51
CA ALA A 71 -6.46 11.38 -55.76
C ALA A 71 -5.97 11.11 -54.32
N LEU A 72 -5.00 11.88 -53.82
CA LEU A 72 -4.28 11.64 -52.56
C LEU A 72 -4.60 12.67 -51.46
N SER A 73 -5.85 13.14 -51.36
CA SER A 73 -6.19 14.19 -50.38
C SER A 73 -7.24 13.79 -49.37
N THR A 74 -8.23 12.97 -49.71
CA THR A 74 -9.28 12.57 -48.77
C THR A 74 -8.81 11.55 -47.75
N ASP A 75 -8.08 10.50 -48.15
CA ASP A 75 -7.59 9.48 -47.21
C ASP A 75 -6.44 9.98 -46.35
N ALA A 76 -5.59 10.85 -46.90
CA ALA A 76 -4.51 11.50 -46.14
C ALA A 76 -5.07 12.54 -45.14
N LEU A 77 -6.12 13.29 -45.49
CA LEU A 77 -6.82 14.15 -44.55
C LEU A 77 -7.59 13.36 -43.50
N LEU A 78 -8.22 12.23 -43.85
CA LEU A 78 -8.88 11.37 -42.86
C LEU A 78 -7.88 10.71 -41.93
N LEU A 79 -6.69 10.33 -42.41
CA LEU A 79 -5.62 9.84 -41.54
C LEU A 79 -5.03 10.97 -40.70
N LYS A 80 -4.88 12.19 -41.22
CA LYS A 80 -4.39 13.34 -40.46
C LYS A 80 -5.41 13.81 -39.41
N GLN A 81 -6.69 13.81 -39.75
CA GLN A 81 -7.81 14.07 -38.85
C GLN A 81 -7.91 12.96 -37.80
N LYS A 82 -7.83 11.68 -38.19
CA LYS A 82 -7.79 10.55 -37.25
C LYS A 82 -6.54 10.56 -36.36
N THR A 83 -5.41 11.06 -36.86
CA THR A 83 -4.17 11.22 -36.09
C THR A 83 -4.28 12.43 -35.16
N GLU A 84 -4.94 13.53 -35.58
CA GLU A 84 -5.24 14.69 -34.73
C GLU A 84 -6.35 14.41 -33.70
N ASP A 85 -7.31 13.53 -34.00
CA ASP A 85 -8.34 13.03 -33.07
C ASP A 85 -7.72 12.04 -32.06
N ILE A 86 -6.65 11.32 -32.45
CA ILE A 86 -5.84 10.46 -31.57
C ILE A 86 -4.80 11.28 -30.77
N GLU A 87 -4.22 12.34 -31.33
CA GLU A 87 -3.30 13.28 -30.64
C GLU A 87 -4.05 14.28 -29.73
N GLY A 88 -5.30 14.59 -30.05
CA GLY A 88 -6.25 15.35 -29.23
C GLY A 88 -6.81 14.55 -28.04
N GLN A 89 -6.57 13.23 -28.02
CA GLN A 89 -6.65 12.38 -26.82
C GLN A 89 -5.28 12.16 -26.18
N SER A 90 -4.39 13.15 -26.21
CA SER A 90 -3.48 13.31 -25.08
C SER A 90 -4.37 13.62 -23.88
N THR A 91 -4.80 12.59 -23.16
CA THR A 91 -5.60 12.71 -21.95
C THR A 91 -4.89 13.69 -21.02
N GLU A 92 -5.38 14.93 -21.00
CA GLU A 92 -4.80 15.97 -20.17
C GLU A 92 -4.92 15.47 -18.73
N ARG A 93 -3.77 15.21 -18.11
CA ARG A 93 -3.73 14.54 -16.81
C ARG A 93 -4.45 15.41 -15.80
N GLU A 94 -5.48 14.85 -15.17
CA GLU A 94 -6.22 15.52 -14.12
C GLU A 94 -5.26 16.07 -13.05
N SER A 95 -5.43 17.35 -12.75
CA SER A 95 -4.64 18.07 -11.75
C SER A 95 -5.49 18.33 -10.51
N TRP A 96 -4.85 18.44 -9.36
CA TRP A 96 -5.55 18.79 -8.13
C TRP A 96 -5.98 20.26 -8.17
N ASP A 97 -7.24 20.54 -7.83
CA ASP A 97 -7.74 21.92 -7.76
C ASP A 97 -6.98 22.75 -6.72
N ASN A 98 -6.59 22.13 -5.60
CA ASN A 98 -5.93 22.81 -4.49
C ASN A 98 -4.76 22.00 -3.89
N LYS A 99 -3.70 22.70 -3.49
CA LYS A 99 -2.56 22.10 -2.77
C LYS A 99 -2.98 21.44 -1.44
N VAL A 100 -3.97 22.01 -0.77
CA VAL A 100 -4.50 21.46 0.49
C VAL A 100 -5.20 20.13 0.25
N GLN A 101 -5.94 19.98 -0.85
CA GLN A 101 -6.59 18.73 -1.22
C GLN A 101 -5.55 17.62 -1.44
N TYR A 102 -4.45 17.94 -2.14
CA TYR A 102 -3.33 17.03 -2.30
C TYR A 102 -2.70 16.64 -0.96
N LEU A 103 -2.40 17.61 -0.09
CA LEU A 103 -1.82 17.33 1.22
C LEU A 103 -2.75 16.48 2.10
N LEU A 104 -4.05 16.77 2.08
CA LEU A 104 -5.05 16.00 2.83
C LEU A 104 -5.15 14.56 2.33
N ALA A 105 -5.10 14.35 1.00
CA ALA A 105 -5.08 13.01 0.43
C ALA A 105 -3.84 12.22 0.86
N VAL A 106 -2.67 12.85 0.85
CA VAL A 106 -1.40 12.23 1.27
C VAL A 106 -1.40 11.90 2.77
N VAL A 107 -1.87 12.83 3.62
CA VAL A 107 -1.99 12.59 5.07
C VAL A 107 -3.02 11.50 5.37
N GLY A 108 -4.17 11.49 4.68
CA GLY A 108 -5.18 10.45 4.80
C GLY A 108 -4.67 9.08 4.40
N PHE A 109 -3.80 9.00 3.40
CA PHE A 109 -3.11 7.77 3.03
C PHE A 109 -2.07 7.33 4.08
N ALA A 110 -1.36 8.27 4.71
CA ALA A 110 -0.34 7.98 5.72
C ALA A 110 -0.94 7.58 7.08
N VAL A 111 -2.10 8.13 7.46
CA VAL A 111 -2.77 7.86 8.74
C VAL A 111 -3.83 6.77 8.57
N GLY A 112 -3.46 5.53 8.89
CA GLY A 112 -4.36 4.38 8.84
C GLY A 112 -4.81 3.87 10.21
N LEU A 113 -5.79 2.96 10.21
CA LEU A 113 -6.24 2.22 11.40
C LEU A 113 -5.10 1.49 12.13
N GLY A 114 -4.08 1.04 11.38
CA GLY A 114 -2.87 0.45 11.93
C GLY A 114 -2.14 1.35 12.93
N ASN A 115 -2.13 2.67 12.71
CA ASN A 115 -1.48 3.60 13.64
C ASN A 115 -2.20 3.68 14.99
N VAL A 116 -3.51 3.38 15.03
CA VAL A 116 -4.33 3.47 16.24
C VAL A 116 -4.14 2.23 17.14
N TRP A 117 -4.03 1.02 16.59
CA TRP A 117 -3.90 -0.20 17.40
C TRP A 117 -2.52 -0.85 17.37
N ARG A 118 -1.80 -0.82 16.24
CA ARG A 118 -0.56 -1.60 16.07
C ARG A 118 0.58 -0.91 16.78
N PHE A 119 0.63 0.41 16.66
CA PHE A 119 1.67 1.21 17.29
C PHE A 119 1.62 1.12 18.83
N PRO A 120 0.48 1.33 19.51
CA PRO A 120 0.42 1.16 20.96
C PRO A 120 0.74 -0.27 21.42
N TYR A 121 0.22 -1.27 20.69
CA TYR A 121 0.49 -2.68 20.99
C TYR A 121 1.99 -3.01 20.93
N LEU A 122 2.67 -2.56 19.86
CA LEU A 122 4.09 -2.83 19.67
C LEU A 122 4.96 -2.04 20.66
N ALA A 123 4.60 -0.78 20.93
CA ALA A 123 5.26 0.03 21.94
C ALA A 123 5.16 -0.63 23.32
N GLN A 124 3.97 -1.06 23.73
CA GLN A 124 3.77 -1.71 25.04
C GLN A 124 4.58 -3.01 25.16
N LYS A 125 4.66 -3.84 24.11
CA LYS A 125 5.44 -5.08 24.12
C LYS A 125 6.96 -4.84 24.17
N ASN A 126 7.44 -3.76 23.56
CA ASN A 126 8.87 -3.49 23.36
C ASN A 126 9.43 -2.42 24.32
N GLY A 127 8.91 -2.33 25.55
CA GLY A 127 9.44 -1.40 26.57
C GLY A 127 8.73 -0.05 26.66
N GLY A 128 7.49 0.03 26.18
CA GLY A 128 6.61 1.20 26.32
C GLY A 128 7.19 2.44 25.64
N GLY A 129 7.40 3.50 26.42
CA GLY A 129 7.95 4.77 25.93
C GLY A 129 9.38 4.68 25.40
N ALA A 130 10.19 3.70 25.85
CA ALA A 130 11.57 3.54 25.36
C ALA A 130 11.62 3.13 23.88
N PHE A 131 10.58 2.47 23.37
CA PHE A 131 10.45 2.09 21.96
C PHE A 131 10.36 3.31 21.02
N LEU A 132 9.99 4.49 21.54
CA LEU A 132 9.91 5.72 20.73
C LEU A 132 11.27 6.17 20.21
N ILE A 133 12.35 5.92 20.95
CA ILE A 133 13.71 6.32 20.57
C ILE A 133 14.14 5.64 19.26
N PRO A 134 14.17 4.29 19.16
CA PRO A 134 14.52 3.63 17.89
C PRO A 134 13.47 3.89 16.80
N TYR A 135 12.18 4.06 17.15
CA TYR A 135 11.14 4.38 16.19
C TYR A 135 11.39 5.72 15.48
N VAL A 136 11.68 6.79 16.22
CA VAL A 136 11.94 8.12 15.64
C VAL A 136 13.24 8.13 14.83
N ILE A 137 14.27 7.42 15.29
CA ILE A 137 15.55 7.30 14.57
C ILE A 137 15.34 6.59 13.22
N MET A 138 14.65 5.45 13.20
CA MET A 138 14.36 4.72 11.95
C MET A 138 13.39 5.50 11.06
N LEU A 139 12.43 6.23 11.63
CA LEU A 139 11.56 7.11 10.87
C LEU A 139 12.37 8.23 10.18
N ALA A 140 13.35 8.82 10.86
CA ALA A 140 14.17 9.89 10.30
C ALA A 140 15.15 9.39 9.23
N ILE A 141 15.74 8.21 9.40
CA ILE A 141 16.77 7.67 8.51
C ILE A 141 16.17 6.92 7.31
N GLU A 142 15.09 6.17 7.50
CA GLU A 142 14.49 5.33 6.46
C GLU A 142 13.12 5.86 6.02
N GLY A 143 12.24 6.20 6.96
CA GLY A 143 10.87 6.61 6.65
C GLY A 143 10.76 7.90 5.84
N ILE A 144 11.32 9.01 6.36
CA ILE A 144 11.27 10.32 5.70
C ILE A 144 11.98 10.30 4.34
N PRO A 145 13.20 9.73 4.19
CA PRO A 145 13.88 9.70 2.90
C PRO A 145 13.16 8.87 1.84
N LEU A 146 12.63 7.69 2.21
CA LEU A 146 11.86 6.87 1.27
C LEU A 146 10.58 7.56 0.82
N PHE A 147 9.85 8.16 1.77
CA PHE A 147 8.62 8.90 1.45
C PHE A 147 8.90 10.10 0.54
N TYR A 148 9.96 10.86 0.83
CA TYR A 148 10.35 12.00 -0.01
C TYR A 148 10.78 11.56 -1.42
N LEU A 149 11.54 10.46 -1.54
CA LEU A 149 11.95 9.91 -2.84
C LEU A 149 10.73 9.51 -3.67
N GLU A 150 9.78 8.79 -3.08
CA GLU A 150 8.55 8.36 -3.76
C GLU A 150 7.76 9.55 -4.31
N LEU A 151 7.58 10.60 -3.49
CA LEU A 151 6.89 11.82 -3.92
C LEU A 151 7.66 12.55 -5.03
N ALA A 152 8.98 12.68 -4.91
CA ALA A 152 9.81 13.35 -5.91
C ALA A 152 9.82 12.60 -7.26
N VAL A 153 9.91 11.26 -7.23
CA VAL A 153 9.84 10.42 -8.42
C VAL A 153 8.46 10.49 -9.06
N GLY A 154 7.39 10.42 -8.26
CA GLY A 154 6.01 10.54 -8.74
C GLY A 154 5.75 11.88 -9.43
N GLN A 155 6.29 12.98 -8.88
CA GLN A 155 6.18 14.31 -9.48
C GLN A 155 7.04 14.47 -10.74
N ARG A 156 8.24 13.88 -10.79
CA ARG A 156 9.15 13.98 -11.94
C ARG A 156 8.67 13.15 -13.14
N LEU A 157 8.27 11.90 -12.91
CA LEU A 157 7.91 10.98 -14.00
C LEU A 157 6.47 11.15 -14.45
N ARG A 158 5.59 11.72 -13.62
CA ARG A 158 4.16 11.94 -13.91
C ARG A 158 3.51 10.72 -14.57
N LYS A 159 3.81 9.52 -14.06
CA LYS A 159 3.28 8.22 -14.49
C LYS A 159 2.82 7.41 -13.27
N GLY A 160 1.97 6.41 -13.47
CA GLY A 160 1.57 5.48 -12.39
C GLY A 160 2.72 4.54 -12.01
N ALA A 161 2.58 3.77 -10.94
CA ALA A 161 3.67 2.92 -10.41
C ALA A 161 4.32 2.01 -11.48
N ILE A 162 3.52 1.31 -12.29
CA ILE A 162 4.04 0.44 -13.38
C ILE A 162 4.80 1.27 -14.43
N GLY A 163 4.23 2.40 -14.85
CA GLY A 163 4.85 3.27 -15.84
C GLY A 163 6.12 3.94 -15.32
N ALA A 164 6.16 4.33 -14.04
CA ALA A 164 7.32 4.95 -13.41
C ALA A 164 8.53 3.98 -13.41
N TRP A 165 8.33 2.73 -12.99
CA TRP A 165 9.41 1.74 -12.98
C TRP A 165 9.89 1.34 -14.38
N ASN A 166 8.97 1.27 -15.35
CA ASN A 166 9.32 0.95 -16.73
C ASN A 166 10.18 2.05 -17.41
N GLU A 167 9.97 3.32 -17.06
CA GLU A 167 10.78 4.44 -17.56
C GLU A 167 12.18 4.48 -16.96
N VAL A 168 12.32 4.09 -15.69
CA VAL A 168 13.63 4.02 -15.03
C VAL A 168 14.45 2.88 -15.63
N SER A 169 13.84 1.69 -15.76
CA SER A 169 14.45 0.56 -16.46
C SER A 169 13.38 -0.46 -16.86
N PRO A 170 13.37 -0.96 -18.10
CA PRO A 170 12.41 -1.97 -18.53
C PRO A 170 12.52 -3.29 -17.75
N PHE A 171 13.68 -3.58 -17.14
CA PHE A 171 13.87 -4.75 -16.28
C PHE A 171 13.21 -4.60 -14.89
N LEU A 172 12.97 -3.36 -14.44
CA LEU A 172 12.36 -3.07 -13.14
C LEU A 172 10.83 -2.99 -13.19
N GLY A 173 10.22 -3.18 -14.38
CA GLY A 173 8.76 -3.15 -14.54
C GLY A 173 8.00 -4.14 -13.65
N GLY A 174 8.64 -5.26 -13.26
CA GLY A 174 8.08 -6.23 -12.33
C GLY A 174 7.78 -5.66 -10.93
N ILE A 175 8.51 -4.63 -10.50
CA ILE A 175 8.27 -3.96 -9.20
C ILE A 175 6.89 -3.31 -9.19
N GLY A 176 6.52 -2.60 -10.27
CA GLY A 176 5.21 -1.97 -10.37
C GLY A 176 4.06 -2.99 -10.31
N ILE A 177 4.22 -4.14 -10.97
CA ILE A 177 3.24 -5.23 -10.94
C ILE A 177 3.15 -5.83 -9.53
N ALA A 178 4.28 -6.07 -8.87
CA ALA A 178 4.31 -6.56 -7.49
C ALA A 178 3.61 -5.59 -6.53
N CYS A 179 3.82 -4.27 -6.67
CA CYS A 179 3.11 -3.25 -5.90
C CYS A 179 1.60 -3.31 -6.11
N CYS A 180 1.11 -3.57 -7.34
CA CYS A 180 -0.31 -3.76 -7.61
C CYS A 180 -0.88 -5.00 -6.91
N PHE A 181 -0.16 -6.13 -6.94
CA PHE A 181 -0.58 -7.35 -6.23
C PHE A 181 -0.64 -7.14 -4.71
N VAL A 182 0.37 -6.50 -4.12
CA VAL A 182 0.39 -6.18 -2.69
C VAL A 182 -0.77 -5.24 -2.34
N SER A 183 -1.01 -4.20 -3.15
CA SER A 183 -2.12 -3.27 -2.95
C SER A 183 -3.48 -3.97 -3.00
N PHE A 184 -3.65 -4.92 -3.92
CA PHE A 184 -4.87 -5.73 -4.02
C PHE A 184 -5.09 -6.58 -2.77
N TRP A 185 -4.08 -7.31 -2.29
CA TRP A 185 -4.18 -8.09 -1.05
C TRP A 185 -4.46 -7.23 0.17
N VAL A 186 -3.82 -6.07 0.26
CA VAL A 186 -4.07 -5.10 1.33
C VAL A 186 -5.51 -4.61 1.30
N ALA A 187 -6.04 -4.28 0.12
CA ALA A 187 -7.43 -3.85 -0.04
C ALA A 187 -8.43 -4.92 0.43
N LEU A 188 -8.19 -6.21 0.16
CA LEU A 188 -9.11 -7.30 0.55
C LEU A 188 -9.34 -7.34 2.07
N TYR A 189 -8.29 -7.36 2.88
CA TYR A 189 -8.46 -7.47 4.33
C TYR A 189 -8.83 -6.12 4.97
N TYR A 190 -8.32 -4.98 4.47
CA TYR A 190 -8.67 -3.68 5.04
C TYR A 190 -10.15 -3.34 4.84
N ASN A 191 -10.74 -3.66 3.68
CA ASN A 191 -12.18 -3.46 3.46
C ASN A 191 -13.03 -4.31 4.42
N THR A 192 -12.58 -5.53 4.75
CA THR A 192 -13.25 -6.39 5.73
C THR A 192 -13.25 -5.75 7.13
N ILE A 193 -12.14 -5.13 7.53
CA ILE A 193 -12.06 -4.40 8.81
C ILE A 193 -13.01 -3.20 8.79
N ILE A 194 -13.05 -2.43 7.71
CA ILE A 194 -13.95 -1.28 7.58
C ILE A 194 -15.42 -1.76 7.69
N ALA A 195 -15.77 -2.88 7.07
CA ALA A 195 -17.10 -3.48 7.19
C ALA A 195 -17.44 -3.82 8.65
N TRP A 196 -16.51 -4.35 9.43
CA TRP A 196 -16.72 -4.55 10.87
C TRP A 196 -16.94 -3.22 11.60
N CYS A 197 -16.16 -2.17 11.30
CA CYS A 197 -16.38 -0.85 11.90
C CYS A 197 -17.77 -0.28 11.56
N LEU A 198 -18.23 -0.40 10.32
CA LEU A 198 -19.57 0.03 9.90
C LEU A 198 -20.68 -0.77 10.61
N TYR A 199 -20.50 -2.08 10.73
CA TYR A 199 -21.42 -2.94 11.49
C TYR A 199 -21.55 -2.47 12.96
N TYR A 200 -20.43 -2.20 13.63
CA TYR A 200 -20.43 -1.67 15.00
C TYR A 200 -21.01 -0.26 15.09
N LEU A 201 -20.77 0.58 14.08
CA LEU A 201 -21.34 1.94 14.00
C LEU A 201 -22.87 1.88 13.95
N VAL A 202 -23.44 1.03 13.09
CA VAL A 202 -24.91 0.86 12.98
C VAL A 202 -25.49 0.33 14.29
N LEU A 203 -24.83 -0.62 14.94
CA LEU A 203 -25.26 -1.15 16.23
C LEU A 203 -25.20 -0.14 17.39
N SER A 204 -24.35 0.89 17.26
CA SER A 204 -24.19 1.93 18.28
C SER A 204 -25.39 2.87 18.37
N PHE A 205 -26.27 2.91 17.36
CA PHE A 205 -27.50 3.71 17.40
C PHE A 205 -28.62 3.10 18.26
N ARG A 206 -28.40 1.95 18.90
CA ARG A 206 -29.37 1.34 19.83
C ARG A 206 -29.25 1.95 21.23
N ALA A 207 -30.38 2.09 21.93
CA ALA A 207 -30.43 2.65 23.29
C ALA A 207 -29.62 1.82 24.30
N THR A 208 -29.62 0.50 24.16
CA THR A 208 -28.77 -0.42 24.93
C THR A 208 -27.80 -1.10 23.98
N LEU A 209 -26.49 -0.97 24.25
CA LEU A 209 -25.46 -1.55 23.39
C LEU A 209 -25.48 -3.08 23.53
N PRO A 210 -25.46 -3.83 22.42
CA PRO A 210 -25.60 -5.29 22.46
C PRO A 210 -24.41 -6.03 23.08
N TRP A 211 -23.28 -5.34 23.28
CA TRP A 211 -22.09 -5.85 23.97
C TRP A 211 -21.93 -5.32 25.40
N ALA A 212 -22.92 -4.59 25.94
CA ALA A 212 -22.85 -4.05 27.30
C ALA A 212 -23.10 -5.11 28.39
N ALA A 213 -23.94 -6.10 28.11
CA ALA A 213 -24.32 -7.15 29.07
C ALA A 213 -24.41 -8.52 28.37
N CYS A 214 -24.25 -9.60 29.13
CA CYS A 214 -24.48 -10.95 28.63
C CYS A 214 -25.99 -11.15 28.36
N PRO A 215 -26.37 -11.89 27.30
CA PRO A 215 -27.77 -12.21 27.03
C PRO A 215 -28.31 -13.21 28.06
N ASP A 216 -29.60 -13.14 28.36
CA ASP A 216 -30.31 -14.11 29.20
C ASP A 216 -31.01 -15.19 28.36
N PRO A 217 -30.85 -16.49 28.66
CA PRO A 217 -30.03 -17.06 29.74
C PRO A 217 -28.52 -16.95 29.46
N VAL A 218 -27.74 -16.63 30.51
CA VAL A 218 -26.29 -16.37 30.40
C VAL A 218 -25.54 -17.59 29.87
N PRO A 219 -24.91 -17.51 28.68
CA PRO A 219 -24.07 -18.57 28.17
C PRO A 219 -22.83 -18.76 29.04
N LYS A 220 -22.40 -20.02 29.26
CA LYS A 220 -21.18 -20.33 30.03
C LYS A 220 -19.96 -19.59 29.50
N GLU A 221 -19.85 -19.45 28.18
CA GLU A 221 -18.76 -18.73 27.50
C GLU A 221 -18.74 -17.23 27.84
N CYS A 222 -19.92 -16.59 27.96
CA CYS A 222 -20.02 -15.18 28.32
C CYS A 222 -19.62 -14.95 29.79
N ASN A 223 -19.97 -15.89 30.68
CA ASN A 223 -19.62 -15.84 32.10
C ASN A 223 -18.11 -16.04 32.36
N MET A 224 -17.43 -16.85 31.54
CA MET A 224 -15.98 -17.09 31.68
C MET A 224 -15.11 -16.00 31.04
N SER A 225 -15.63 -15.29 30.04
CA SER A 225 -14.88 -14.28 29.29
C SER A 225 -15.37 -12.88 29.66
N SER A 226 -15.99 -12.17 28.73
CA SER A 226 -16.65 -10.90 28.96
C SER A 226 -17.77 -10.70 27.94
N PRO A 227 -18.76 -9.83 28.21
CA PRO A 227 -19.83 -9.52 27.25
C PRO A 227 -19.31 -9.05 25.89
N THR A 228 -18.24 -8.25 25.87
CA THR A 228 -17.64 -7.70 24.64
C THR A 228 -16.89 -8.78 23.85
N THR A 229 -16.11 -9.61 24.54
CA THR A 229 -15.41 -10.76 23.92
C THR A 229 -16.41 -11.75 23.34
N TYR A 230 -17.47 -12.09 24.08
CA TYR A 230 -18.52 -12.97 23.62
C TYR A 230 -19.23 -12.39 22.38
N PHE A 231 -19.58 -11.10 22.40
CA PHE A 231 -20.22 -10.45 21.27
C PHE A 231 -19.32 -10.44 20.01
N TRP A 232 -18.02 -10.20 20.15
CA TRP A 232 -17.09 -10.24 19.03
C TRP A 232 -16.97 -11.65 18.42
N TYR A 233 -16.65 -12.66 19.23
CA TYR A 233 -16.35 -13.99 18.71
C TYR A 233 -17.59 -14.81 18.32
N ARG A 234 -18.71 -14.66 19.04
CA ARG A 234 -19.93 -15.48 18.82
C ARG A 234 -21.05 -14.79 18.08
N LYS A 235 -21.16 -13.46 18.16
CA LYS A 235 -22.25 -12.73 17.47
C LYS A 235 -21.78 -12.01 16.23
N THR A 236 -20.59 -11.40 16.27
CA THR A 236 -20.05 -10.67 15.12
C THR A 236 -19.42 -11.66 14.14
N LEU A 237 -18.38 -12.38 14.57
CA LEU A 237 -17.56 -13.23 13.70
C LEU A 237 -18.11 -14.64 13.50
N ASP A 238 -18.87 -15.16 14.47
CA ASP A 238 -19.29 -16.57 14.55
C ASP A 238 -18.14 -17.56 14.23
N ILE A 239 -17.07 -17.46 15.03
CA ILE A 239 -15.82 -18.17 14.75
C ILE A 239 -15.94 -19.69 14.99
N SER A 240 -15.34 -20.48 14.10
CA SER A 240 -15.20 -21.93 14.25
C SER A 240 -14.09 -22.32 15.23
N SER A 241 -14.08 -23.59 15.65
CA SER A 241 -13.06 -24.16 16.56
C SER A 241 -11.68 -24.27 15.92
N SER A 242 -11.62 -24.46 14.60
CA SER A 242 -10.37 -24.67 13.88
C SER A 242 -10.42 -23.97 12.51
N VAL A 243 -9.24 -23.67 11.96
CA VAL A 243 -9.12 -23.02 10.64
C VAL A 243 -9.52 -23.96 9.49
N GLU A 244 -9.47 -25.27 9.74
CA GLU A 244 -9.85 -26.31 8.77
C GLU A 244 -11.38 -26.42 8.63
N GLU A 245 -12.11 -26.13 9.70
CA GLU A 245 -13.58 -26.10 9.71
C GLU A 245 -14.07 -24.76 9.19
N THR A 246 -14.45 -24.73 7.91
CA THR A 246 -15.12 -23.57 7.32
C THR A 246 -16.61 -23.63 7.66
N GLY A 247 -17.09 -22.65 8.41
CA GLY A 247 -18.52 -22.49 8.73
C GLY A 247 -19.34 -21.93 7.56
N ASN A 248 -20.58 -21.55 7.85
CA ASN A 248 -21.45 -20.89 6.88
C ASN A 248 -21.02 -19.43 6.65
N LEU A 249 -21.45 -18.84 5.53
CA LEU A 249 -21.22 -17.42 5.24
C LEU A 249 -22.05 -16.53 6.19
N ASN A 250 -21.35 -15.66 6.90
CA ASN A 250 -21.96 -14.65 7.77
C ASN A 250 -22.58 -13.52 6.93
N TRP A 251 -23.88 -13.64 6.66
CA TRP A 251 -24.60 -12.72 5.76
C TRP A 251 -24.57 -11.26 6.26
N TRP A 252 -24.53 -11.00 7.56
CA TRP A 252 -24.48 -9.64 8.11
C TRP A 252 -23.13 -8.95 7.87
N ILE A 253 -22.02 -9.69 7.92
CA ILE A 253 -20.69 -9.17 7.55
C ILE A 253 -20.67 -8.91 6.05
N LEU A 254 -21.23 -9.83 5.25
CA LEU A 254 -21.32 -9.67 3.81
C LEU A 254 -22.12 -8.42 3.44
N VAL A 255 -23.27 -8.18 4.07
CA VAL A 255 -24.05 -6.93 3.87
C VAL A 255 -23.26 -5.69 4.26
N SER A 256 -22.41 -5.76 5.29
CA SER A 256 -21.59 -4.61 5.72
C SER A 256 -20.39 -4.34 4.79
N LEU A 257 -20.07 -5.28 3.91
CA LEU A 257 -18.99 -5.18 2.92
C LEU A 257 -19.47 -4.57 1.59
N PHE A 258 -20.77 -4.70 1.28
CA PHE A 258 -21.42 -4.12 0.10
C PHE A 258 -21.90 -2.70 0.37
#